data_AF-A0A1G1P8B9-F1
#
_entry.id   AF-A0A1G1P8B9-F1
#
_cell.length_a   1.000
_cell.length_b   1.000
_cell.length_c   1.000
_cell.angle_alpha   90.00
_cell.angle_beta   90.00
_cell.angle_gamma   90.00
#
_symmetry.space_group_name_H-M   'P 1'
#
loop_
_entity.id
_entity.type
_entity.pdbx_description
1 polymer ?
#
loop_
_entity_poly.entity_id
_entity_poly.type
_entity_poly.pdbx_seq_one_letter_code
_entity_poly.pdbx_strand_id
1 'polypeptide(L)'
;MIVALIVLIPLLVAGLFFYVCSRPTNPTQKTTLMIFDGVVVLIITIVDFGISMYFKTTTGQSVDSAWWPILAALSCLFLTTIVLLMAALLRNMVIFKKRV
;
A
#
# COMPACT_ATOMS: atom_id res chain seq x y z
N MET A 1 -12.37 -13.10 10.79
CA MET A 1 -11.63 -13.15 9.51
C MET A 1 -12.43 -12.58 8.34
N ILE A 2 -13.65 -13.08 8.07
CA ILE A 2 -14.53 -12.53 7.01
C ILE A 2 -14.83 -11.04 7.23
N VAL A 3 -15.15 -10.63 8.46
CA VAL A 3 -15.38 -9.23 8.82
C VAL A 3 -14.18 -8.33 8.51
N ALA A 4 -12.96 -8.82 8.75
CA ALA A 4 -11.74 -8.06 8.46
C ALA A 4 -11.58 -7.85 6.95
N LEU A 5 -11.79 -8.89 6.12
CA LEU A 5 -11.75 -8.78 4.66
C LEU A 5 -12.84 -7.84 4.11
N ILE A 6 -14.06 -7.93 4.64
CA ILE A 6 -15.19 -7.06 4.25
C ILE A 6 -14.86 -5.58 4.50
N VAL A 7 -14.07 -5.26 5.51
CA VAL A 7 -13.66 -3.87 5.79
C VAL A 7 -12.40 -3.48 5.02
N LEU A 8 -11.41 -4.38 4.94
CA LEU A 8 -10.11 -4.12 4.33
C LEU A 8 -10.15 -4.00 2.80
N ILE A 9 -10.97 -4.82 2.12
CA ILE A 9 -11.13 -4.74 0.66
C ILE A 9 -11.67 -3.37 0.22
N PRO A 10 -12.81 -2.85 0.73
CA PRO A 10 -13.30 -1.54 0.33
C PRO A 10 -12.37 -0.42 0.79
N LEU A 11 -11.65 -0.57 1.90
CA LEU A 11 -10.63 0.39 2.33
C LEU A 11 -9.48 0.49 1.32
N LEU A 12 -9.00 -0.65 0.80
CA LEU A 12 -7.97 -0.69 -0.23
C LEU A 12 -8.47 -0.14 -1.57
N VAL A 13 -9.70 -0.48 -1.96
CA VAL A 13 -10.34 0.08 -3.17
C VAL A 13 -10.46 1.59 -3.03
N ALA A 14 -10.87 2.11 -1.88
CA ALA A 14 -10.94 3.54 -1.60
C ALA A 14 -9.55 4.20 -1.64
N GLY A 15 -8.52 3.55 -1.08
CA GLY A 15 -7.14 4.03 -1.13
C GLY A 15 -6.58 4.10 -2.56
N LEU A 16 -6.80 3.05 -3.36
CA LEU A 16 -6.44 3.02 -4.78
C LEU A 16 -7.21 4.09 -5.57
N PHE A 17 -8.50 4.21 -5.33
CA PHE A 17 -9.34 5.22 -5.97
C PHE A 17 -8.81 6.63 -5.68
N PHE A 18 -8.51 6.93 -4.42
CA PHE A 18 -7.96 8.21 -4.01
C PHE A 18 -6.57 8.48 -4.64
N TYR A 19 -5.73 7.45 -4.70
CA TYR A 19 -4.40 7.54 -5.31
C TYR A 19 -4.45 7.79 -6.82
N VAL A 20 -5.36 7.13 -7.53
CA VAL A 20 -5.56 7.30 -8.98
C VAL A 20 -6.22 8.64 -9.28
N CYS A 21 -7.25 9.04 -8.53
CA CYS A 21 -7.91 10.34 -8.68
C CYS A 21 -6.97 11.52 -8.38
N SER A 22 -5.97 11.33 -7.52
CA SER A 22 -4.98 12.36 -7.20
C SER A 22 -3.86 12.50 -8.25
N ARG A 23 -3.98 11.85 -9.44
CA ARG A 23 -2.98 12.00 -10.52
C ARG A 23 -3.09 13.38 -11.18
N PRO A 24 -2.03 14.21 -11.14
CA PRO A 24 -2.03 15.50 -11.83
C PRO A 24 -1.84 15.32 -13.34
N THR A 25 -2.72 15.91 -14.14
CA THR A 25 -2.78 15.81 -15.61
C THR A 25 -1.67 16.57 -16.35
N ASN A 26 -0.66 17.11 -15.66
CA ASN A 26 0.37 17.93 -16.32
C ASN A 26 1.40 17.06 -17.08
N PRO A 27 1.48 17.20 -18.41
CA PRO A 27 2.34 16.35 -19.25
C PRO A 27 3.85 16.55 -18.97
N THR A 28 4.25 17.72 -18.48
CA THR A 28 5.65 18.08 -18.17
C THR A 28 6.25 17.37 -16.96
N GLN A 29 5.44 16.80 -16.07
CA GLN A 29 5.92 16.12 -14.84
C GLN A 29 5.75 14.60 -14.88
N LYS A 30 5.37 14.04 -16.04
CA LYS A 30 5.04 12.61 -16.20
C LYS A 30 6.17 11.68 -15.75
N THR A 31 7.43 12.01 -16.05
CA THR A 31 8.59 11.18 -15.70
C THR A 31 8.84 11.15 -14.18
N THR A 32 8.82 12.30 -13.51
CA THR A 32 8.95 12.38 -12.04
C THR A 32 7.82 11.63 -11.35
N LEU A 33 6.62 11.71 -11.92
CA LEU A 33 5.43 11.02 -11.42
C LEU A 33 5.56 9.49 -11.53
N MET A 34 6.09 8.99 -12.64
CA MET A 34 6.35 7.56 -12.84
C MET A 34 7.41 7.04 -11.88
N ILE A 35 8.47 7.80 -11.62
CA ILE A 35 9.49 7.43 -10.64
C ILE A 35 8.88 7.36 -9.24
N PHE A 36 8.06 8.35 -8.86
CA PHE A 36 7.37 8.34 -7.57
C PHE A 36 6.44 7.14 -7.41
N ASP A 37 5.58 6.87 -8.40
CA ASP A 37 4.69 5.71 -8.40
C ASP A 37 5.50 4.40 -8.32
N GLY A 38 6.62 4.31 -9.04
CA GLY A 38 7.54 3.16 -8.99
C GLY A 38 8.18 2.95 -7.62
N VAL A 39 8.64 4.03 -6.97
CA VAL A 39 9.21 3.97 -5.60
C VAL A 39 8.14 3.54 -4.59
N VAL A 40 6.92 4.03 -4.69
CA VAL A 40 5.81 3.64 -3.80
C VAL A 40 5.52 2.15 -3.93
N VAL A 41 5.41 1.64 -5.16
CA VAL A 41 5.19 0.20 -5.42
C VAL A 41 6.36 -0.64 -4.91
N LEU A 42 7.60 -0.18 -5.10
CA LEU A 42 8.79 -0.86 -4.59
C LEU A 42 8.76 -0.96 -3.05
N ILE A 43 8.43 0.13 -2.36
CA ILE A 43 8.31 0.15 -0.90
C ILE A 43 7.24 -0.84 -0.43
N ILE A 44 6.05 -0.82 -1.04
CA ILE A 44 4.96 -1.75 -0.69
C ILE A 44 5.44 -3.19 -0.86
N THR A 45 6.08 -3.50 -1.98
CA THR A 45 6.56 -4.86 -2.28
C THR A 45 7.60 -5.34 -1.25
N ILE A 46 8.55 -4.48 -0.85
CA ILE A 46 9.58 -4.81 0.14
C ILE A 46 8.94 -5.05 1.52
N VAL A 47 8.02 -4.18 1.92
CA VAL A 47 7.31 -4.28 3.21
C VAL A 47 6.47 -5.56 3.27
N ASP A 48 5.69 -5.83 2.23
CA ASP A 48 4.83 -7.01 2.14
C ASP A 48 5.65 -8.31 2.15
N PHE A 49 6.79 -8.32 1.46
CA PHE A 49 7.71 -9.46 1.49
C PHE A 49 8.31 -9.68 2.88
N GLY A 50 8.75 -8.61 3.55
CA GLY A 50 9.29 -8.66 4.90
C GLY A 50 8.27 -9.19 5.91
N ILE A 51 7.02 -8.75 5.81
CA ILE A 51 5.92 -9.19 6.68
C ILE A 51 5.55 -10.63 6.43
N SER A 52 5.49 -11.05 5.17
CA SER A 52 5.23 -12.44 4.81
C SER A 52 6.30 -13.37 5.39
N MET A 53 7.58 -12.96 5.32
CA MET A 53 8.67 -13.71 5.96
C MET A 53 8.57 -13.70 7.49
N TYR A 54 8.23 -12.56 8.11
CA TYR A 54 8.05 -12.44 9.55
C TYR A 54 6.93 -13.36 10.07
N PHE A 55 5.76 -13.37 9.43
CA PHE A 55 4.66 -14.27 9.83
C PHE A 55 4.98 -15.74 9.56
N LYS A 56 5.68 -16.02 8.46
CA LYS A 56 6.15 -17.39 8.17
C LYS A 56 7.12 -17.90 9.24
N THR A 57 8.04 -17.08 9.73
CA THR A 57 9.01 -17.50 10.76
C THR A 57 8.40 -17.59 12.15
N THR A 58 7.53 -16.65 12.52
CA THR A 58 6.92 -16.60 13.86
C THR A 58 5.72 -17.51 14.03
N THR A 59 4.84 -17.56 13.04
CA THR A 59 3.55 -18.27 13.10
C THR A 59 3.56 -19.55 12.26
N GLY A 60 4.46 -19.67 11.27
CA GLY A 60 4.58 -20.88 10.46
C GLY A 60 5.17 -22.09 11.19
N GLN A 61 5.80 -21.89 12.34
CA GLN A 61 6.34 -22.97 13.20
C GLN A 61 5.42 -23.32 14.38
N SER A 62 4.28 -22.65 14.52
CA SER A 62 3.33 -22.89 15.61
C SER A 62 2.21 -23.86 15.20
N VAL A 63 1.40 -24.28 16.17
CA VAL A 63 0.19 -25.10 15.98
C VAL A 63 -0.79 -24.43 15.00
N ASP A 64 -0.68 -23.10 14.84
CA ASP A 64 -1.48 -22.26 13.97
C ASP A 64 -0.81 -21.96 12.62
N SER A 65 0.10 -22.81 12.15
CA SER A 65 0.80 -22.64 10.87
C SER A 65 -0.12 -22.51 9.64
N ALA A 66 -1.38 -22.93 9.71
CA ALA A 66 -2.33 -22.68 8.62
C ALA A 66 -2.74 -21.20 8.51
N TRP A 67 -2.58 -20.40 9.58
CA TRP A 67 -3.10 -19.04 9.69
C TRP A 67 -2.09 -17.96 9.30
N TRP A 68 -0.79 -18.26 9.27
CA TRP A 68 0.23 -17.27 8.91
C TRP A 68 0.02 -16.60 7.55
N PRO A 69 -0.47 -17.28 6.48
CA PRO A 69 -0.70 -16.62 5.19
C PRO A 69 -1.82 -15.59 5.28
N ILE A 70 -2.85 -15.87 6.11
CA ILE A 70 -4.00 -15.00 6.26
C ILE A 70 -3.64 -13.77 7.10
N LEU A 71 -2.87 -13.96 8.17
CA LEU A 71 -2.36 -12.86 9.00
C LEU A 71 -1.40 -11.97 8.22
N ALA A 72 -0.51 -12.56 7.40
CA ALA A 72 0.34 -11.82 6.48
C ALA A 72 -0.51 -11.02 5.49
N ALA A 73 -1.49 -11.64 4.83
CA ALA A 73 -2.35 -10.96 3.87
C ALA A 73 -3.10 -9.78 4.49
N LEU A 74 -3.70 -9.93 5.67
CA LEU A 74 -4.40 -8.83 6.36
C LEU A 74 -3.44 -7.68 6.71
N SER A 75 -2.24 -8.00 7.16
CA SER A 75 -1.22 -7.02 7.52
C SER A 75 -0.70 -6.26 6.30
N CYS A 76 -0.40 -6.97 5.21
CA CYS A 76 0.00 -6.39 3.93
C CYS A 76 -1.09 -5.46 3.38
N LEU A 77 -2.35 -5.87 3.45
CA LEU A 77 -3.49 -5.10 2.93
C LEU A 77 -3.69 -3.79 3.74
N PHE A 78 -3.56 -3.85 5.07
CA PHE A 78 -3.60 -2.67 5.94
C PHE A 78 -2.45 -1.70 5.64
N LEU A 79 -1.22 -2.20 5.56
CA LEU A 79 -0.04 -1.37 5.31
C LEU A 79 -0.01 -0.79 3.91
N THR A 80 -0.38 -1.57 2.91
CA THR A 80 -0.54 -1.10 1.52
C THR A 80 -1.48 0.09 1.48
N THR A 81 -2.61 0.02 2.20
CA THR A 81 -3.58 1.11 2.24
C THR A 81 -3.01 2.37 2.89
N ILE A 82 -2.29 2.23 4.02
CA ILE A 82 -1.63 3.36 4.70
C ILE A 82 -0.56 3.99 3.80
N VAL A 83 0.27 3.17 3.16
CA VAL A 83 1.34 3.64 2.28
C VAL A 83 0.76 4.37 1.07
N LEU A 84 -0.31 3.84 0.45
CA LEU A 84 -0.98 4.51 -0.66
C LEU A 84 -1.60 5.86 -0.24
N LEU A 85 -2.22 5.92 0.94
CA LEU A 85 -2.81 7.14 1.46
C LEU A 85 -1.75 8.21 1.78
N MET A 86 -0.66 7.80 2.44
CA MET A 86 0.50 8.66 2.68
C MET A 86 1.15 9.13 1.39
N ALA A 87 1.30 8.23 0.41
CA ALA A 87 1.84 8.56 -0.90
C ALA A 87 0.94 9.54 -1.67
N ALA A 88 -0.38 9.39 -1.60
CA ALA A 88 -1.33 10.32 -2.19
C ALA A 88 -1.23 11.72 -1.53
N LEU A 89 -1.12 11.77 -0.20
CA LEU A 89 -0.94 13.03 0.54
C LEU A 89 0.40 13.70 0.19
N LEU A 90 1.49 12.94 0.18
CA LEU A 90 2.83 13.43 -0.21
C LEU A 90 2.82 13.93 -1.66
N ARG A 91 2.19 13.19 -2.57
CA ARG A 91 2.02 13.59 -3.97
C ARG A 91 1.28 14.92 -4.06
N ASN A 92 0.19 15.08 -3.31
CA ASN A 92 -0.57 16.33 -3.29
C ASN A 92 0.26 17.48 -2.68
N MET A 93 0.94 17.28 -1.55
CA MET A 93 1.76 18.32 -0.94
C MET A 93 2.95 18.74 -1.82
N VAL A 94 3.68 17.80 -2.40
CA VAL A 94 4.89 18.09 -3.19
C VAL A 94 4.54 18.69 -4.56
N ILE A 95 3.46 18.23 -5.20
CA ILE A 95 3.09 18.68 -6.55
C ILE A 95 2.23 19.95 -6.52
N PHE A 96 1.28 20.11 -5.59
CA PHE A 96 0.50 21.34 -5.50
C PHE A 96 1.32 22.51 -4.93
N LYS A 97 2.27 22.28 -4.01
CA LYS A 97 3.12 23.35 -3.46
C LYS A 97 4.11 23.92 -4.49
N LYS A 98 4.41 23.19 -5.57
CA LYS A 98 5.23 23.69 -6.69
C LYS A 98 4.48 24.63 -7.66
N ARG A 99 3.17 24.81 -7.49
CA ARG A 99 2.35 25.73 -8.32
C ARG A 99 2.12 27.11 -7.69
N VAL A 100 2.57 27.32 -6.45
CA VAL A 100 2.54 28.63 -5.76
C VAL A 100 3.95 29.19 -5.75
#